data_AF-A0A2S2QN81-F1
#
_entry.id   AF-A0A2S2QN81-F1
#
_cell.length_a   1.000
_cell.length_b   1.000
_cell.length_c   1.000
_cell.angle_alpha   90.00
_cell.angle_beta   90.00
_cell.angle_gamma   90.00
#
_symmetry.space_group_name_H-M   'P 1'
#
loop_
_entity.id
_entity.type
_entity.pdbx_description
1 polymer ?
#
loop_
_entity_poly.entity_id
_entity_poly.type
_entity_poly.pdbx_seq_one_letter_code
_entity_poly.pdbx_strand_id
1 'polypeptide(L)'
;IMAIRNTGPLLSRLRDLMKLKYLGEPIHGYIVFSEDAHQNEYISACDQRRAFITGFTGSAGVALITQTEALLWIDGRYFIQAEQQLDENWTQMKMGTSYI
;
A
#
# COMPACT_ATOMS: atom_id res chain seq x y z
N ILE A 1 22.26 2.27 -4.86
CA ILE A 1 21.16 1.68 -4.07
C ILE A 1 20.12 2.79 -3.96
N MET A 2 18.90 2.61 -4.48
CA MET A 2 17.86 3.63 -4.32
C MET A 2 17.47 3.71 -2.85
N ALA A 3 17.34 4.92 -2.30
CA ALA A 3 16.92 5.11 -0.93
C ALA A 3 15.46 4.66 -0.74
N ILE A 4 15.18 3.98 0.37
CA ILE A 4 13.81 3.63 0.77
C ILE A 4 13.00 4.92 0.91
N ARG A 5 11.78 4.94 0.36
CA ARG A 5 10.89 6.09 0.42
C ARG A 5 10.34 6.25 1.84
N ASN A 6 10.51 7.42 2.45
CA ASN A 6 9.81 7.77 3.68
C ASN A 6 8.32 8.01 3.38
N THR A 7 7.46 7.10 3.84
CA THR A 7 6.00 7.12 3.65
C THR A 7 5.22 7.69 4.82
N GLY A 8 5.86 7.92 5.97
CA GLY A 8 5.22 8.44 7.19
C GLY A 8 4.36 9.69 6.97
N PRO A 9 4.85 10.74 6.28
CA PRO A 9 4.04 11.93 5.98
C PRO A 9 2.81 11.65 5.12
N LEU A 10 2.89 10.70 4.18
CA LEU A 10 1.77 10.32 3.31
C LEU A 10 0.71 9.55 4.09
N LEU A 11 1.14 8.61 4.93
CA LEU A 11 0.25 7.84 5.81
C LEU A 11 -0.46 8.75 6.81
N SER A 12 0.26 9.71 7.42
CA SER A 12 -0.35 10.71 8.31
C SER A 12 -1.45 11.47 7.58
N ARG A 13 -1.15 12.00 6.39
CA ARG A 13 -2.12 12.76 5.62
C ARG A 13 -3.33 11.93 5.22
N LEU A 14 -3.13 10.68 4.78
CA LEU A 14 -4.23 9.77 4.45
C LEU A 14 -5.11 9.49 5.68
N ARG A 15 -4.52 9.24 6.85
CA ARG A 15 -5.26 9.01 8.10
C ARG A 15 -6.05 10.23 8.55
N ASP A 16 -5.55 11.44 8.30
CA ASP A 16 -6.31 12.68 8.53
C ASP A 16 -7.51 12.79 7.58
N LEU A 17 -7.31 12.46 6.30
CA LEU A 17 -8.40 12.42 5.30
C LEU A 17 -9.48 11.40 5.69
N MET A 18 -9.09 10.23 6.21
CA MET A 18 -10.00 9.17 6.68
C MET A 18 -10.92 9.62 7.83
N LYS A 19 -10.62 10.74 8.51
CA LYS A 19 -11.40 11.28 9.65
C LYS A 19 -12.25 12.48 9.27
N LEU A 20 -12.28 12.87 8.00
CA LEU A 20 -12.99 14.09 7.58
C LEU A 20 -14.49 13.97 7.77
N LYS A 21 -15.08 15.00 8.39
CA LYS A 21 -16.50 15.01 8.77
C LYS A 21 -17.47 14.81 7.59
N TYR A 22 -17.10 15.22 6.38
CA TYR A 22 -17.97 15.07 5.21
C TYR A 22 -18.14 13.61 4.76
N LEU A 23 -17.35 12.68 5.30
CA LEU A 23 -17.51 11.24 5.06
C LEU A 23 -18.73 10.65 5.80
N GLY A 24 -19.38 11.42 6.68
CA GLY A 24 -20.47 10.97 7.54
C GLY A 24 -19.94 10.21 8.77
N GLU A 25 -19.16 9.16 8.53
CA GLU A 25 -18.47 8.39 9.55
C GLU A 25 -16.97 8.24 9.24
N PRO A 26 -16.10 8.13 10.25
CA PRO A 26 -14.68 7.88 10.02
C PRO A 26 -14.43 6.55 9.30
N ILE A 27 -13.55 6.57 8.31
CA ILE A 27 -13.06 5.37 7.65
C ILE A 27 -11.99 4.73 8.54
N HIS A 28 -12.21 3.48 8.94
CA HIS A 28 -11.28 2.75 9.81
C HIS A 28 -10.20 1.98 9.03
N GLY A 29 -10.47 1.66 7.76
CA GLY A 29 -9.56 0.98 6.86
C GLY A 29 -9.73 1.46 5.42
N TYR A 30 -8.63 1.69 4.72
CA TYR A 30 -8.60 2.12 3.32
C TYR A 30 -7.76 1.16 2.49
N ILE A 31 -8.37 0.55 1.47
CA ILE A 31 -7.72 -0.45 0.60
C ILE A 31 -7.25 0.24 -0.68
N VAL A 32 -6.02 -0.07 -1.09
CA VAL A 32 -5.44 0.39 -2.35
C VAL A 32 -5.02 -0.81 -3.18
N PHE A 33 -5.74 -1.00 -4.28
CA PHE A 33 -5.49 -2.03 -5.29
C PHE A 33 -4.36 -1.63 -6.25
N SER A 34 -3.88 -2.60 -7.02
CA SER A 34 -2.86 -2.35 -8.05
C SER A 34 -3.49 -1.74 -9.29
N GLU A 35 -4.70 -2.15 -9.58
CA GLU A 35 -5.40 -1.93 -10.84
C GLU A 35 -6.01 -0.53 -10.93
N ASP A 36 -6.22 -0.07 -12.16
CA ASP A 36 -6.99 1.13 -12.44
C ASP A 36 -8.51 0.83 -12.46
N ALA A 37 -9.30 1.84 -12.84
CA ALA A 37 -10.76 1.71 -12.90
C ALA A 37 -11.27 0.66 -13.92
N HIS A 38 -10.41 0.18 -14.81
CA HIS A 38 -10.74 -0.76 -15.89
C HIS A 38 -10.10 -2.12 -15.68
N GLN A 39 -9.48 -2.37 -14.52
CA GLN A 39 -8.79 -3.63 -14.21
C GLN A 39 -7.65 -3.93 -15.20
N ASN A 40 -6.98 -2.89 -15.71
CA ASN A 40 -5.84 -3.08 -16.60
C ASN A 40 -4.66 -3.69 -15.85
N GLU A 41 -3.97 -4.63 -16.51
CA GLU A 41 -2.74 -5.24 -15.99
C GLU A 41 -1.56 -4.24 -16.00
N TYR A 42 -1.49 -3.39 -17.03
CA TYR A 42 -0.51 -2.32 -17.15
C TYR A 42 -1.21 -0.97 -16.99
N ILE A 43 -0.98 -0.33 -15.86
CA ILE A 43 -1.63 0.92 -15.49
C ILE A 43 -0.76 2.13 -15.85
N SER A 44 -1.44 3.26 -16.07
CA SER A 44 -0.78 4.55 -16.27
C SER A 44 -0.05 5.00 -14.99
N ALA A 45 0.96 5.87 -15.11
CA ALA A 45 1.70 6.37 -13.96
C ALA A 45 0.81 7.10 -12.93
N CYS A 46 -0.26 7.78 -13.36
CA CYS A 46 -1.18 8.45 -12.45
C CYS A 46 -2.07 7.48 -11.66
N ASP A 47 -2.24 6.24 -12.13
CA ASP A 47 -3.01 5.20 -11.45
C ASP A 47 -2.16 4.29 -10.55
N GLN A 48 -0.84 4.47 -10.50
CA GLN A 48 0.08 3.74 -9.62
C GLN A 48 -0.04 4.16 -8.13
N ARG A 49 -1.27 4.21 -7.61
CA ARG A 49 -1.64 4.70 -6.27
C ARG A 49 -1.00 3.88 -5.18
N ARG A 50 -0.95 2.55 -5.33
CA ARG A 50 -0.28 1.64 -4.39
C ARG A 50 1.21 1.96 -4.30
N ALA A 51 1.91 2.06 -5.42
CA ALA A 51 3.32 2.46 -5.44
C ALA A 51 3.54 3.87 -4.86
N PHE A 52 2.59 4.79 -5.09
CA PHE A 52 2.64 6.12 -4.51
C PHE A 52 2.54 6.10 -2.97
N ILE A 53 1.63 5.33 -2.38
CA ILE A 53 1.44 5.34 -0.93
C ILE A 53 2.45 4.44 -0.19
N THR A 54 2.92 3.36 -0.81
CA THR A 54 3.82 2.37 -0.17
C THR A 54 5.29 2.54 -0.53
N GLY A 55 5.62 3.14 -1.68
CA GLY A 55 6.97 3.08 -2.26
C GLY A 55 7.30 1.75 -2.98
N PHE A 56 6.45 0.73 -2.87
CA PHE A 56 6.65 -0.58 -3.51
C PHE A 56 6.17 -0.60 -4.97
N THR A 57 7.10 -0.97 -5.86
CA THR A 57 6.96 -0.84 -7.33
C THR A 57 6.71 -2.15 -8.07
N GLY A 58 6.56 -3.29 -7.38
CA GLY A 58 6.20 -4.56 -8.03
C GLY A 58 4.83 -4.46 -8.71
N SER A 59 4.52 -5.30 -9.70
CA SER A 59 3.26 -5.09 -10.45
C SER A 59 2.02 -5.46 -9.64
N ALA A 60 2.09 -6.47 -8.77
CA ALA A 60 0.95 -6.95 -7.98
C ALA A 60 1.08 -6.68 -6.48
N GLY A 61 -0.06 -6.38 -5.84
CA GLY A 61 -0.18 -6.30 -4.40
C GLY A 61 -1.42 -5.51 -3.95
N VAL A 62 -1.80 -5.67 -2.69
CA VAL A 62 -2.94 -4.95 -2.09
C VAL A 62 -2.48 -4.30 -0.81
N ALA A 63 -2.65 -2.98 -0.70
CA ALA A 63 -2.33 -2.25 0.52
C ALA A 63 -3.61 -2.00 1.35
N LEU A 64 -3.51 -2.15 2.67
CA LEU A 64 -4.52 -1.73 3.64
C LEU A 64 -3.89 -0.73 4.60
N ILE A 65 -4.49 0.44 4.73
CA ILE A 65 -4.10 1.44 5.71
C ILE A 65 -5.21 1.53 6.75
N THR A 66 -4.85 1.29 8.01
CA THR A 66 -5.74 1.54 9.15
C THR A 66 -5.28 2.79 9.90
N GLN A 67 -5.96 3.11 11.00
CA GLN A 67 -5.57 4.23 11.86
C GLN A 67 -4.20 4.02 12.52
N THR A 68 -3.75 2.77 12.66
CA THR A 68 -2.54 2.41 13.42
C THR A 68 -1.53 1.61 12.59
N GLU A 69 -1.98 0.92 11.55
CA GLU A 69 -1.15 -0.01 10.77
C GLU A 69 -1.18 0.33 9.29
N ALA A 70 -0.17 -0.13 8.55
CA ALA A 70 -0.15 -0.16 7.11
C ALA A 70 0.38 -1.53 6.67
N LEU A 71 -0.41 -2.26 5.90
CA LEU A 71 -0.19 -3.66 5.55
C LEU A 71 -0.12 -3.78 4.02
N LEU A 72 0.84 -4.55 3.49
CA LEU A 72 0.94 -4.80 2.05
C LEU A 72 0.98 -6.31 1.78
N TRP A 73 -0.08 -6.83 1.16
CA TRP A 73 -0.13 -8.20 0.64
C TRP A 73 0.53 -8.28 -0.72
N ILE A 74 1.42 -9.25 -0.86
CA ILE A 74 2.12 -9.57 -2.11
C ILE A 74 2.31 -11.08 -2.25
N ASP A 75 2.50 -11.55 -3.47
CA ASP A 75 2.88 -12.93 -3.75
C ASP A 75 4.42 -13.11 -3.79
N GLY A 76 4.84 -14.38 -3.88
CA GLY A 76 6.23 -14.80 -3.77
C GLY A 76 7.20 -14.16 -4.76
N ARG A 77 6.72 -13.63 -5.90
CA ARG A 77 7.57 -12.91 -6.88
C ARG A 77 8.23 -11.67 -6.27
N TYR A 78 7.60 -11.08 -5.26
CA TYR A 78 7.94 -9.74 -4.78
C TYR A 78 8.48 -9.69 -3.35
N PHE A 79 8.66 -10.82 -2.67
CA PHE A 79 9.03 -10.81 -1.25
C PHE A 79 10.33 -10.04 -0.97
N ILE A 80 11.39 -10.35 -1.71
CA ILE A 80 12.70 -9.70 -1.57
C ILE A 80 12.62 -8.23 -2.00
N GLN A 81 11.84 -7.92 -3.05
CA GLN A 81 11.67 -6.55 -3.52
C GLN A 81 10.98 -5.67 -2.46
N ALA A 82 9.95 -6.19 -1.79
CA ALA A 82 9.26 -5.46 -0.74
C ALA A 82 10.16 -5.21 0.48
N GLU A 83 10.96 -6.19 0.91
CA GLU A 83 11.95 -6.04 1.98
C GLU A 83 12.98 -4.92 1.68
N GLN A 84 13.23 -4.62 0.41
CA GLN A 84 14.16 -3.57 -0.03
C GLN A 84 13.51 -2.20 -0.29
N GLN A 85 12.19 -2.13 -0.43
CA GLN A 85 11.48 -0.92 -0.89
C GLN A 85 10.53 -0.32 0.15
N LEU A 86 10.07 -1.12 1.12
CA LEU A 86 9.21 -0.67 2.20
C LEU A 86 10.03 -0.02 3.31
N ASP A 87 9.51 1.06 3.88
CA ASP A 87 10.02 1.60 5.14
C ASP A 87 9.40 0.87 6.34
N GLU A 88 9.83 1.25 7.54
CA GLU A 88 9.38 0.64 8.80
C GLU A 88 7.89 0.84 9.12
N ASN A 89 7.17 1.68 8.35
CA ASN A 89 5.75 1.91 8.57
C ASN A 89 4.87 0.76 8.02
N TRP A 90 5.44 -0.09 7.15
CA TRP A 90 4.71 -1.14 6.45
C TRP A 90 5.04 -2.52 6.97
N THR A 91 3.99 -3.30 7.23
CA THR A 91 4.10 -4.73 7.47
C THR A 91 3.82 -5.49 6.18
N GLN A 92 4.80 -6.27 5.73
CA GLN A 92 4.66 -7.15 4.58
C GLN A 92 3.84 -8.40 4.94
N MET A 93 2.80 -8.66 4.16
CA MET A 93 1.94 -9.83 4.28
C MET A 93 2.22 -10.78 3.11
N LYS A 94 2.78 -11.96 3.41
CA LYS A 94 3.22 -12.93 2.39
C LYS A 94 2.04 -13.83 1.97
N MET A 95 1.58 -13.70 0.73
CA MET A 95 0.50 -14.52 0.18
C MET A 95 1.03 -15.88 -0.29
N GLY A 96 0.19 -16.91 -0.18
CA GLY A 96 0.53 -18.27 -0.65
C GLY A 96 1.53 -19.00 0.24
N THR A 97 1.91 -18.42 1.39
CA THR A 97 2.64 -19.11 2.44
C THR A 97 1.66 -19.56 3.51
N SER A 98 1.69 -20.84 3.87
CA SER A 98 0.97 -21.32 5.04
C SER A 98 1.60 -20.69 6.29
N TYR A 99 0.81 -19.97 7.08
CA TYR A 99 1.16 -19.68 8.46
C TYR A 99 0.92 -20.96 9.28
N ILE A 100 1.88 -21.87 9.22
CA ILE A 100 2.04 -22.99 10.16
C ILE A 100 3.34 -22.79 10.93
#